data_AF-A0A2E7QEC7-F1
#
_entry.id   AF-A0A2E7QEC7-F1
#
_cell.length_a   1.000
_cell.length_b   1.000
_cell.length_c   1.000
_cell.angle_alpha   90.00
_cell.angle_beta   90.00
_cell.angle_gamma   90.00
#
_symmetry.space_group_name_H-M   'P 1'
#
loop_
_entity.id
_entity.type
_entity.pdbx_description
1 polymer ?
#
loop_
_entity_poly.entity_id
_entity_poly.type
_entity_poly.pdbx_seq_one_letter_code
_entity_poly.pdbx_strand_id
1 'polypeptide(L)'
;MTFFLSSVVVQNAIKKAIKTNRPYRLAWPASAYQLSLNSEEYREARIALALNGGYVRVEGNNVIAKIKIAYPKKSYAPLIPIPGIGAIGVEEGLFWVLQKEKWY
;
A
#
# COMPACT_ATOMS: atom_id res chain seq x y z
N MET A 1 -14.91 -10.11 3.00
CA MET A 1 -14.20 -9.94 1.71
C MET A 1 -14.16 -8.48 1.21
N THR A 2 -14.25 -7.49 2.11
CA THR A 2 -14.46 -6.05 1.79
C THR A 2 -13.26 -5.14 2.10
N PHE A 3 -12.16 -5.68 2.65
CA PHE A 3 -11.05 -4.88 3.18
C PHE A 3 -10.49 -3.88 2.15
N PHE A 4 -10.01 -4.35 0.99
CA PHE A 4 -9.44 -3.46 -0.04
C PHE A 4 -10.48 -2.56 -0.72
N LEU A 5 -11.73 -3.04 -0.86
CA LEU A 5 -12.81 -2.29 -1.50
C LEU A 5 -13.33 -1.14 -0.64
N SER A 6 -12.97 -1.10 0.64
CA SER A 6 -13.31 0.02 1.53
C SER A 6 -12.46 1.27 1.30
N SER A 7 -11.32 1.15 0.59
CA SER A 7 -10.45 2.28 0.29
C SER A 7 -11.05 3.17 -0.78
N VAL A 8 -11.15 4.46 -0.49
CA VAL A 8 -11.58 5.48 -1.44
C VAL A 8 -10.65 5.53 -2.66
N VAL A 9 -9.34 5.34 -2.45
CA VAL A 9 -8.35 5.31 -3.53
C VAL A 9 -8.59 4.11 -4.45
N VAL A 10 -8.82 2.92 -3.89
CA VAL A 10 -9.12 1.71 -4.66
C VAL A 10 -10.43 1.86 -5.43
N GLN A 11 -11.50 2.32 -4.79
CA GLN A 11 -12.79 2.53 -5.46
C GLN A 11 -12.69 3.54 -6.61
N ASN A 12 -11.96 4.64 -6.40
CA ASN A 12 -11.74 5.64 -7.45
C ASN A 12 -10.90 5.10 -8.60
N ALA A 13 -9.88 4.28 -8.30
CA ALA A 13 -9.08 3.62 -9.34
C ALA A 13 -9.92 2.64 -10.16
N ILE A 14 -10.80 1.86 -9.54
CA ILE A 14 -11.74 0.97 -10.23
C ILE A 14 -12.64 1.78 -11.17
N LYS A 15 -13.29 2.85 -10.67
CA LYS A 15 -14.14 3.72 -11.48
C LYS A 15 -13.39 4.29 -12.70
N LYS A 16 -12.14 4.73 -12.50
CA LYS A 16 -11.30 5.26 -13.58
C LYS A 16 -10.85 4.18 -14.56
N ALA A 17 -10.53 2.98 -14.09
CA ALA A 17 -10.15 1.85 -14.93
C ALA A 17 -11.32 1.41 -15.82
N ILE A 18 -12.53 1.36 -15.28
CA ILE A 18 -13.76 1.10 -16.04
C ILE A 18 -13.99 2.20 -17.08
N LYS A 19 -13.96 3.47 -16.65
CA LYS A 19 -14.24 4.62 -17.54
C LYS A 19 -13.27 4.71 -18.71
N THR A 20 -12.00 4.41 -18.47
CA THR A 20 -10.95 4.54 -19.50
C THR A 20 -10.66 3.25 -20.24
N ASN A 21 -11.23 2.13 -19.81
CA ASN A 21 -10.92 0.78 -20.27
C ASN A 21 -9.40 0.48 -20.29
N ARG A 22 -8.68 1.00 -19.29
CA ARG A 22 -7.22 0.86 -19.15
C ARG A 22 -6.85 0.62 -17.69
N PRO A 23 -5.73 -0.10 -17.41
CA PRO A 23 -5.21 -0.21 -16.06
C PRO A 23 -4.95 1.18 -15.46
N TYR A 24 -5.39 1.40 -14.22
CA TYR A 24 -5.20 2.66 -13.51
C TYR A 24 -4.23 2.48 -12.35
N ARG A 25 -3.24 3.37 -12.24
CA ARG A 25 -2.22 3.31 -11.19
C ARG A 25 -2.82 3.68 -9.83
N LEU A 26 -2.49 2.89 -8.82
CA LEU A 26 -2.77 3.20 -7.43
C LEU A 26 -1.62 4.03 -6.83
N ALA A 27 -1.97 5.13 -6.19
CA ALA A 27 -1.00 6.02 -5.57
C ALA A 27 -1.61 6.64 -4.32
N TRP A 28 -0.85 6.60 -3.22
CA TRP A 28 -1.16 7.26 -1.98
C TRP A 28 -0.11 8.33 -1.65
N PRO A 29 -0.50 9.44 -1.02
CA PRO A 29 0.46 10.40 -0.47
C PRO A 29 1.24 9.77 0.71
N ALA A 30 2.41 10.32 1.03
CA ALA A 30 3.25 9.83 2.13
C ALA A 30 2.55 9.86 3.51
N SER A 31 1.61 10.78 3.71
CA SER A 31 0.82 10.84 4.94
C SER A 31 -0.08 9.63 5.16
N ALA A 32 -0.48 8.93 4.09
CA ALA A 32 -1.36 7.77 4.18
C ALA A 32 -0.69 6.55 4.83
N TYR A 33 0.64 6.53 5.02
CA TYR A 33 1.34 5.42 5.67
C TYR A 33 1.43 5.57 7.19
N GLN A 34 0.99 6.70 7.75
CA GLN A 34 1.08 6.95 9.18
C GLN A 34 0.20 5.95 9.95
N LEU A 35 0.75 5.42 11.04
CA LEU A 35 -0.04 4.64 11.99
C LEU A 35 -1.03 5.56 12.67
N SER A 36 -2.29 5.13 12.71
CA SER A 36 -3.37 5.80 13.41
C SER A 36 -4.09 4.82 14.33
N LEU A 37 -4.62 5.32 15.44
CA LEU A 37 -5.55 4.58 16.31
C LEU A 37 -6.98 4.63 15.76
N ASN A 38 -7.25 5.51 14.80
CA ASN A 38 -8.50 5.50 14.05
C ASN A 38 -8.52 4.28 13.14
N SER A 39 -9.56 3.44 13.26
CA SER A 39 -9.67 2.17 12.54
C SER A 39 -9.73 2.33 11.02
N GLU A 40 -10.36 3.41 10.53
CA GLU A 40 -10.47 3.70 9.09
C GLU A 40 -9.13 4.15 8.51
N GLU A 41 -8.43 5.05 9.19
CA GLU A 41 -7.11 5.52 8.80
C GLU A 41 -6.07 4.40 8.88
N TYR A 42 -6.11 3.60 9.95
CA TYR A 42 -5.27 2.41 10.09
C TYR A 42 -5.48 1.46 8.92
N ARG A 43 -6.74 1.20 8.55
CA ARG A 43 -7.08 0.33 7.44
C ARG A 43 -6.55 0.89 6.11
N GLU A 44 -6.75 2.18 5.85
CA GLU A 44 -6.25 2.84 4.65
C GLU A 44 -4.72 2.75 4.57
N ALA A 45 -4.02 2.93 5.70
CA ALA A 45 -2.57 2.79 5.77
C ALA A 45 -2.10 1.37 5.43
N ARG A 46 -2.81 0.33 5.89
CA ARG A 46 -2.51 -1.06 5.52
C ARG A 46 -2.77 -1.33 4.04
N ILE A 47 -3.82 -0.73 3.46
CA ILE A 47 -4.12 -0.86 2.03
C ILE A 47 -3.06 -0.14 1.19
N ALA A 48 -2.64 1.05 1.60
CA ALA A 48 -1.58 1.81 0.94
C ALA A 48 -0.26 1.03 0.94
N LEU A 49 0.14 0.45 2.08
CA LEU A 49 1.33 -0.40 2.18
C LEU A 49 1.26 -1.60 1.22
N ALA A 50 0.10 -2.25 1.12
CA ALA A 50 -0.04 -3.44 0.29
C ALA A 50 -0.08 -3.15 -1.22
N LEU A 51 -0.68 -2.03 -1.64
CA LEU A 51 -1.04 -1.80 -3.04
C LEU A 51 -0.37 -0.60 -3.71
N ASN A 52 0.37 0.24 -2.97
CA ASN A 52 0.94 1.46 -3.53
C ASN A 52 1.90 1.17 -4.70
N GLY A 53 1.81 1.99 -5.74
CA GLY A 53 2.59 1.82 -6.96
C GLY A 53 2.07 0.70 -7.88
N GLY A 54 1.07 -0.06 -7.44
CA GLY A 54 0.37 -1.06 -8.25
C GLY A 54 -0.60 -0.46 -9.26
N TYR A 55 -1.28 -1.35 -9.98
CA TYR A 55 -2.30 -1.00 -10.97
C TYR A 55 -3.56 -1.82 -10.75
N VAL A 56 -4.72 -1.22 -10.95
CA VAL A 56 -6.00 -1.93 -11.01
C VAL A 56 -6.49 -1.95 -12.44
N ARG A 57 -6.92 -3.12 -12.92
CA ARG A 57 -7.66 -3.29 -14.16
C ARG A 57 -8.95 -4.05 -13.90
N VAL A 58 -9.95 -3.85 -14.75
CA VAL A 58 -11.24 -4.52 -14.65
C VAL A 58 -11.45 -5.36 -15.89
N GLU A 59 -11.76 -6.64 -15.70
CA GLU A 59 -12.07 -7.59 -16.77
C GLU A 59 -13.41 -8.26 -16.46
N GLY A 60 -14.45 -7.92 -17.23
CA GLY A 60 -15.82 -8.32 -16.92
C GLY A 60 -16.22 -7.84 -15.52
N ASN A 61 -16.58 -8.77 -14.64
CA ASN A 61 -16.95 -8.48 -13.25
C ASN A 61 -15.77 -8.56 -12.27
N ASN A 62 -14.56 -8.83 -12.76
CA ASN A 62 -13.39 -9.02 -11.93
C ASN A 62 -12.56 -7.74 -11.83
N VAL A 63 -12.24 -7.35 -10.60
CA VAL A 63 -11.25 -6.32 -10.29
C VAL A 63 -9.92 -7.01 -10.01
N ILE A 64 -8.90 -6.72 -10.82
CA ILE A 64 -7.59 -7.38 -10.73
C ILE A 64 -6.53 -6.32 -10.42
N ALA A 65 -5.88 -6.49 -9.27
CA ALA A 65 -4.75 -5.67 -8.85
C ALA A 65 -3.43 -6.32 -9.27
N LYS A 66 -2.57 -5.57 -9.97
CA LYS A 66 -1.21 -5.96 -10.34
C LYS A 66 -0.22 -5.12 -9.53
N ILE A 67 0.44 -5.76 -8.57
CA ILE A 67 1.48 -5.14 -7.74
C ILE A 67 2.83 -5.61 -8.23
N LYS A 68 3.74 -4.68 -8.57
CA LYS A 68 5.12 -5.03 -8.85
C LYS A 68 5.78 -5.28 -7.50
N ILE A 69 6.05 -6.55 -7.17
CA ILE A 69 6.85 -6.90 -5.99
C ILE A 69 8.30 -6.53 -6.31
N ALA A 70 8.60 -5.24 -6.21
CA ALA A 70 9.95 -4.71 -6.18
C ALA A 70 10.08 -4.08 -4.81
N TYR A 71 10.54 -4.87 -3.83
CA TYR A 71 10.90 -4.32 -2.53
C TYR A 71 11.95 -3.23 -2.79
N PRO A 72 11.64 -1.96 -2.49
CA PRO A 72 12.65 -0.92 -2.58
C PRO A 72 13.73 -1.35 -1.59
N LYS A 73 14.97 -1.55 -2.05
CA LYS A 73 16.07 -2.07 -1.22
C LYS A 73 16.36 -1.20 0.03
N LYS A 74 15.71 -0.03 0.15
CA LYS A 74 15.91 1.02 1.17
C LYS A 74 14.66 1.89 1.34
N SER A 75 13.45 1.31 1.44
CA SER A 75 12.27 2.14 1.75
C SER A 75 12.13 2.28 3.25
N TYR A 76 12.29 3.49 3.79
CA TYR A 76 12.04 3.77 5.20
C TYR A 76 10.70 4.50 5.35
N ALA A 77 9.75 3.87 6.03
CA ALA A 77 8.45 4.44 6.37
C ALA A 77 8.43 4.81 7.86
N PRO A 78 8.54 6.10 8.22
CA PRO A 78 8.46 6.52 9.63
C PRO A 78 7.07 6.21 10.19
N LEU A 79 7.03 5.48 11.29
CA LEU A 79 5.82 5.08 12.00
C LEU A 79 5.47 6.06 13.12
N ILE A 80 6.47 6.44 13.91
CA ILE A 80 6.32 7.29 15.09
C ILE A 80 7.52 8.26 15.13
N PRO A 81 7.32 9.56 14.86
CA PRO A 81 8.34 10.57 15.10
C PRO A 81 8.49 10.83 16.61
N ILE A 82 9.72 10.91 17.11
CA ILE A 82 10.09 11.18 18.51
C ILE A 82 10.90 12.49 18.56
N PRO A 83 10.33 13.58 19.11
CA PRO A 83 10.99 14.88 19.18
C PRO A 83 12.38 14.80 19.84
N GLY A 84 13.40 15.35 19.16
CA GLY A 84 14.78 15.40 19.67
C GLY A 84 15.56 14.08 19.61
N ILE A 85 14.94 12.97 19.23
CA ILE A 85 15.57 11.63 19.20
C ILE A 85 15.60 11.06 17.78
N GLY A 86 14.56 11.28 16.98
CA GLY A 86 14.47 10.77 15.61
C GLY A 86 13.08 10.25 15.27
N ALA A 87 12.98 9.17 14.50
CA ALA A 87 11.71 8.48 14.25
C ALA A 87 11.92 6.97 14.37
N ILE A 88 10.92 6.27 14.91
CA ILE A 88 10.77 4.83 14.75
C ILE A 88 10.04 4.62 13.43
N GLY A 89 10.55 3.76 12.57
CA GLY A 89 9.93 3.46 11.27
C GLY A 89 10.13 2.00 10.88
N VAL A 90 9.38 1.58 9.87
CA VAL A 90 9.61 0.30 9.18
C VAL A 90 10.60 0.54 8.06
N GLU A 91 11.73 -0.15 8.09
CA GLU A 91 12.58 -0.28 6.92
C GLU A 91 12.10 -1.48 6.09
N GLU A 92 11.48 -1.20 4.94
CA GLU A 92 11.17 -2.23 3.96
C GLU A 92 12.47 -2.80 3.39
N GLY A 93 12.59 -4.12 3.53
CA GLY A 93 13.84 -4.86 3.38
C GLY A 93 13.87 -6.06 4.34
N LEU A 94 13.10 -6.01 5.44
CA LEU A 94 13.00 -7.11 6.40
C LEU A 94 12.59 -8.44 5.75
N PHE A 95 11.65 -8.46 4.79
CA PHE A 95 11.28 -9.70 4.10
C PHE A 95 12.43 -10.27 3.26
N TRP A 96 13.23 -9.41 2.63
CA TRP A 96 14.46 -9.82 1.91
C TRP A 96 15.54 -10.34 2.87
N VAL A 97 15.67 -9.72 4.06
CA VAL A 97 16.54 -10.21 5.13
C VAL A 97 16.05 -11.56 5.66
N LEU A 98 14.76 -11.72 5.96
CA LEU A 98 14.16 -12.97 6.43
C LEU A 98 14.30 -14.11 5.42
N GLN A 99 14.15 -13.82 4.12
CA GLN A 99 14.44 -14.79 3.05
C GLN A 99 15.91 -15.21 3.02
N LYS A 100 16.85 -14.28 3.22
CA LYS A 100 18.29 -14.60 3.34
C LYS A 100 18.59 -15.48 4.55
N GLU A 101 17.93 -15.20 5.67
CA GLU A 101 18.08 -15.94 6.92
C GLU A 101 17.29 -17.26 6.94
N LYS A 102 16.55 -17.61 5.86
CA LYS A 102 15.68 -18.79 5.76
C LYS A 102 14.54 -18.85 6.79
N TRP A 103 14.12 -17.70 7.30
CA TRP A 103 12.96 -17.58 8.16
C TRP A 103 11.76 -17.26 7.27
N TYR A 104 11.13 -18.29 6.71
CA TYR A 104 9.88 -18.20 5.94
C TYR A 104 8.77 -19.00 6.63
#